data_AF-A0A4R5GYI6-F1
#
_entry.id   AF-A0A4R5GYI6-F1
#
_cell.length_a   1.000
_cell.length_b   1.000
_cell.length_c   1.000
_cell.angle_alpha   90.00
_cell.angle_beta   90.00
_cell.angle_gamma   90.00
#
_symmetry.space_group_name_H-M   'P 1'
#
loop_
_entity.id
_entity.type
_entity.pdbx_description
1 polymer ?
#
loop_
_entity_poly.entity_id
_entity_poly.type
_entity_poly.pdbx_seq_one_letter_code
_entity_poly.pdbx_strand_id
1 'polypeptide(L)'
;MESISSQQRSTAPNYFNQRTNEMSVELVYIVQAGDTLSAIAASIRACAGVTEQSVKDKNPDINENDLQVGQLILIPHSSGDGALAYTICAGDTLWAICNHINQCEGVTVADIVAENPAVKPDLLSIHDRLNIPAAMATAEPSWTLTSTADVMGFWDWTYSSAAAPQNATLSIAFSGYTDVQTVLNNAANTKGSMVGTHFICFGGGNNAGAFDIGVLDNITDAIKAGQLQDYQGVAFDIETGAAELADGFKGAFAAAKAAGLQVLVTVSHSAPFGISDASTLMMSLLADANIDYISPQLYTDGTEDKNNYDIANGFSWENYKGCKAAVVPSIVKAAYHPSAQEYFAKEGVTLSGYIQWQQTDESS
;
A
#
# COMPACT_ATOMS: atom_id res chain seq x y z
N MET A 1 -37.67 -60.95 0.27
CA MET A 1 -38.20 -59.95 -0.67
C MET A 1 -38.04 -58.60 -0.02
N GLU A 2 -37.11 -57.84 -0.60
CA GLU A 2 -36.93 -56.38 -0.62
C GLU A 2 -37.03 -55.55 0.68
N SER A 3 -35.85 -55.00 1.02
CA SER A 3 -35.60 -53.76 1.74
C SER A 3 -36.08 -52.52 0.97
N ILE A 4 -36.53 -51.45 1.65
CA ILE A 4 -36.26 -50.05 1.24
C ILE A 4 -36.23 -49.11 2.47
N SER A 5 -35.21 -48.22 2.49
CA SER A 5 -35.19 -46.83 2.99
C SER A 5 -35.06 -46.65 4.52
N SER A 6 -34.22 -45.77 5.07
CA SER A 6 -33.47 -44.55 4.66
C SER A 6 -32.41 -44.31 5.77
N GLN A 7 -31.28 -43.62 5.62
CA GLN A 7 -31.04 -42.34 4.96
C GLN A 7 -29.51 -42.15 4.91
N GLN A 8 -29.02 -41.67 3.76
CA GLN A 8 -27.61 -41.39 3.50
C GLN A 8 -27.12 -40.15 4.26
N ARG A 9 -25.94 -40.24 4.87
CA ARG A 9 -25.09 -39.08 5.15
C ARG A 9 -24.44 -38.66 3.84
N SER A 10 -24.76 -37.46 3.39
CA SER A 10 -24.04 -36.79 2.32
C SER A 10 -22.69 -36.31 2.87
N THR A 11 -21.61 -36.92 2.41
CA THR A 11 -20.24 -36.41 2.52
C THR A 11 -20.01 -35.45 1.37
N ALA A 12 -19.85 -34.16 1.66
CA ALA A 12 -19.41 -33.18 0.67
C ALA A 12 -18.00 -33.55 0.17
N PRO A 13 -17.71 -33.47 -1.14
CA PRO A 13 -16.40 -33.79 -1.67
C PRO A 13 -15.38 -32.69 -1.31
N ASN A 14 -14.21 -33.14 -0.82
CA ASN A 14 -12.99 -32.35 -0.72
C ASN A 14 -12.58 -31.87 -2.11
N TYR A 15 -12.85 -30.60 -2.42
CA TYR A 15 -12.20 -29.91 -3.52
C TYR A 15 -10.82 -29.46 -3.05
N PHE A 16 -9.82 -30.32 -3.28
CA PHE A 16 -8.45 -29.88 -3.48
C PHE A 16 -8.47 -28.89 -4.67
N ASN A 17 -8.48 -27.58 -4.39
CA ASN A 17 -8.18 -26.59 -5.42
C ASN A 17 -6.70 -26.69 -5.75
N GLN A 18 -6.42 -27.12 -6.99
CA GLN A 18 -5.12 -26.99 -7.61
C GLN A 18 -4.78 -25.50 -7.66
N ARG A 19 -3.65 -25.12 -7.05
CA ARG A 19 -3.10 -23.78 -7.08
C ARG A 19 -2.71 -23.46 -8.53
N THR A 20 -3.44 -22.57 -9.19
CA THR A 20 -2.88 -21.81 -10.30
C THR A 20 -2.13 -20.65 -9.66
N ASN A 21 -0.80 -20.59 -9.83
CA ASN A 21 -0.06 -19.36 -9.59
C ASN A 21 -0.68 -18.30 -10.52
N GLU A 22 -1.45 -17.37 -9.97
CA GLU A 22 -1.92 -16.23 -10.75
C GLU A 22 -0.70 -15.37 -11.11
N MET A 23 -0.58 -15.03 -12.38
CA MET A 23 0.51 -14.21 -12.92
C MET A 23 -0.10 -12.84 -13.27
N SER A 24 0.58 -11.75 -12.91
CA SER A 24 0.19 -10.38 -13.30
C SER A 24 1.25 -9.79 -14.24
N VAL A 25 0.83 -8.96 -15.19
CA VAL A 25 1.76 -8.21 -16.05
C VAL A 25 2.39 -7.08 -15.23
N GLU A 26 3.67 -7.21 -14.89
CA GLU A 26 4.39 -6.23 -14.08
C GLU A 26 5.32 -5.34 -14.91
N LEU A 27 5.93 -5.88 -15.95
CA LEU A 27 6.90 -5.15 -16.77
C LEU A 27 6.51 -5.22 -18.25
N VAL A 28 6.66 -4.10 -18.95
CA VAL A 28 6.56 -4.05 -20.40
C VAL A 28 7.96 -3.96 -20.99
N TYR A 29 8.40 -5.02 -21.67
CA TYR A 29 9.70 -5.06 -22.32
C TYR A 29 9.57 -4.84 -23.83
N ILE A 30 10.35 -3.92 -24.38
CA ILE A 30 10.45 -3.72 -25.83
C ILE A 30 11.62 -4.55 -26.36
N VAL A 31 11.36 -5.42 -27.33
CA VAL A 31 12.37 -6.30 -27.94
C VAL A 31 13.45 -5.48 -28.64
N GLN A 32 14.71 -5.80 -28.34
CA GLN A 32 15.91 -5.20 -28.90
C GLN A 32 16.54 -6.09 -29.98
N ALA A 33 17.50 -5.51 -30.71
CA ALA A 33 18.25 -6.25 -31.72
C ALA A 33 19.07 -7.39 -31.10
N GLY A 34 18.80 -8.63 -31.53
CA GLY A 34 19.53 -9.82 -31.09
C GLY A 34 18.91 -10.57 -29.92
N ASP A 35 17.77 -10.11 -29.41
CA ASP A 35 17.08 -10.76 -28.31
C ASP A 35 16.52 -12.14 -28.68
N THR A 36 16.49 -13.00 -27.66
CA THR A 36 15.68 -14.22 -27.62
C THR A 36 14.89 -14.23 -26.32
N LEU A 37 13.74 -14.91 -26.26
CA LEU A 37 12.96 -14.97 -25.01
C LEU A 37 13.78 -15.54 -23.84
N SER A 38 14.67 -16.49 -24.12
CA SER A 38 15.56 -17.06 -23.10
C SER A 38 16.60 -16.07 -22.60
N ALA A 39 17.18 -15.25 -23.49
CA ALA A 39 18.14 -14.22 -23.13
C ALA A 39 17.47 -13.07 -22.35
N ILE A 40 16.27 -12.64 -22.78
CA ILE A 40 15.48 -11.62 -22.06
C ILE A 40 15.17 -12.11 -20.65
N ALA A 41 14.56 -13.29 -20.51
CA ALA A 41 14.22 -13.86 -19.20
C ALA A 41 15.47 -14.00 -18.31
N ALA A 42 16.57 -14.55 -18.85
CA ALA A 42 17.81 -14.69 -18.10
C ALA A 42 18.41 -13.34 -17.66
N SER A 43 18.36 -12.33 -18.52
CA SER A 43 18.89 -11.00 -18.22
C SER A 43 18.04 -10.28 -17.18
N ILE A 44 16.71 -10.42 -17.22
CA ILE A 44 15.81 -9.88 -16.18
C ILE A 44 16.15 -10.49 -14.82
N ARG A 45 16.27 -11.82 -14.73
CA ARG A 45 16.69 -12.49 -13.48
C ARG A 45 18.07 -12.04 -13.00
N ALA A 46 19.00 -11.82 -13.93
CA ALA A 46 20.33 -11.33 -13.60
C ALA A 46 20.32 -9.88 -13.09
N CYS A 47 19.25 -9.12 -13.31
CA CYS A 47 19.06 -7.77 -12.75
C CYS A 47 18.38 -7.77 -11.37
N ALA A 48 18.03 -8.93 -10.79
CA ALA A 48 17.36 -9.00 -9.50
C ALA A 48 18.17 -8.33 -8.38
N GLY A 49 17.55 -7.40 -7.66
CA GLY A 49 18.18 -6.52 -6.66
C GLY A 49 18.74 -5.21 -7.23
N VAL A 50 18.37 -4.83 -8.45
CA VAL A 50 18.80 -3.55 -9.05
C VAL A 50 18.21 -2.35 -8.28
N THR A 51 19.00 -1.28 -8.19
CA THR A 51 18.63 -0.03 -7.50
C THR A 51 18.72 1.15 -8.46
N GLU A 52 18.03 2.25 -8.17
CA GLU A 52 18.14 3.48 -8.96
C GLU A 52 19.59 3.97 -9.03
N GLN A 53 20.34 3.85 -7.93
CA GLN A 53 21.74 4.27 -7.89
C GLN A 53 22.59 3.45 -8.87
N SER A 54 22.44 2.12 -8.89
CA SER A 54 23.22 1.29 -9.81
C SER A 54 22.83 1.52 -11.28
N VAL A 55 21.56 1.81 -11.58
CA VAL A 55 21.14 2.23 -12.92
C VAL A 55 21.78 3.57 -13.29
N LYS A 56 21.79 4.56 -12.39
CA LYS A 56 22.45 5.85 -12.63
C LYS A 56 23.95 5.70 -12.87
N ASP A 57 24.62 4.89 -12.07
CA ASP A 57 26.05 4.63 -12.23
C ASP A 57 26.36 4.00 -13.60
N LYS A 58 25.45 3.16 -14.12
CA LYS A 58 25.56 2.55 -15.45
C LYS A 58 25.17 3.50 -16.60
N ASN A 59 24.39 4.54 -16.32
CA ASN A 59 23.90 5.51 -17.31
C ASN A 59 24.24 6.93 -16.85
N PRO A 60 25.53 7.34 -16.87
CA PRO A 60 25.97 8.61 -16.27
C PRO A 60 25.34 9.88 -16.90
N ASP A 61 24.83 9.78 -18.13
CA ASP A 61 24.20 10.89 -18.85
C ASP A 61 22.66 10.93 -18.69
N ILE A 62 22.08 10.04 -17.89
CA ILE A 62 20.62 9.99 -17.71
C ILE A 62 20.13 11.16 -16.85
N ASN A 63 19.05 11.79 -17.29
CA ASN A 63 18.29 12.74 -16.46
C ASN A 63 17.07 12.03 -15.87
N GLU A 64 17.14 11.61 -14.61
CA GLU A 64 16.06 10.87 -13.93
C GLU A 64 14.74 11.66 -13.85
N ASN A 65 14.80 13.00 -13.94
CA ASN A 65 13.62 13.87 -13.91
C ASN A 65 13.02 14.13 -15.31
N ASP A 66 13.63 13.60 -16.37
CA ASP A 66 13.22 13.85 -17.77
C ASP A 66 13.48 12.63 -18.67
N LEU A 67 12.99 11.47 -18.23
CA LEU A 67 13.07 10.23 -19.00
C LEU A 67 12.25 10.35 -20.30
N GLN A 68 12.89 10.09 -21.45
CA GLN A 68 12.23 10.20 -22.75
C GLN A 68 11.68 8.83 -23.19
N VAL A 69 10.40 8.76 -23.57
CA VAL A 69 9.83 7.54 -24.16
C VAL A 69 10.62 7.13 -25.40
N GLY A 70 11.02 5.86 -25.47
CA GLY A 70 11.88 5.34 -26.52
C GLY A 70 13.39 5.48 -26.26
N GLN A 71 13.79 6.19 -25.19
CA GLN A 71 15.20 6.23 -24.76
C GLN A 71 15.65 4.84 -24.32
N LEU A 72 16.84 4.43 -24.74
CA LEU A 72 17.48 3.21 -24.26
C LEU A 72 18.30 3.49 -23.01
N ILE A 73 18.14 2.65 -22.00
CA ILE A 73 18.94 2.66 -20.77
C ILE A 73 19.49 1.27 -20.48
N LEU A 74 20.58 1.21 -19.72
CA LEU A 74 21.22 -0.04 -19.29
C LEU A 74 20.87 -0.35 -17.85
N ILE A 75 20.13 -1.42 -17.61
CA ILE A 75 19.86 -1.93 -16.27
C ILE A 75 20.98 -2.92 -15.92
N PRO A 76 21.85 -2.63 -14.93
CA PRO A 76 22.98 -3.49 -14.64
C PRO A 76 22.52 -4.83 -14.06
N HIS A 77 23.24 -5.90 -14.40
CA HIS A 77 23.11 -7.15 -13.67
C HIS A 77 23.57 -6.93 -12.22
N SER A 78 22.90 -7.55 -11.25
CA SER A 78 23.25 -7.45 -9.83
C SER A 78 24.55 -8.19 -9.49
N SER A 79 25.00 -9.07 -10.38
CA SER A 79 26.34 -9.66 -10.33
C SER A 79 26.98 -9.72 -11.73
N GLY A 80 28.27 -9.40 -11.81
CA GLY A 80 29.03 -9.34 -13.07
C GLY A 80 28.89 -8.01 -13.81
N ASP A 81 29.50 -7.94 -15.01
CA ASP A 81 29.62 -6.67 -15.77
C ASP A 81 28.50 -6.45 -16.81
N GLY A 82 27.55 -7.39 -16.91
CA GLY A 82 26.46 -7.38 -17.88
C GLY A 82 25.35 -6.35 -17.59
N ALA A 83 24.46 -6.15 -18.56
CA ALA A 83 23.29 -5.30 -18.41
C ALA A 83 22.15 -5.73 -19.35
N LEU A 84 20.91 -5.51 -18.91
CA LEU A 84 19.72 -5.53 -19.76
C LEU A 84 19.56 -4.17 -20.45
N ALA A 85 19.47 -4.16 -21.77
CA ALA A 85 19.07 -2.97 -22.51
C ALA A 85 17.54 -2.82 -22.44
N TYR A 86 17.07 -1.75 -21.82
CA TYR A 86 15.65 -1.47 -21.59
C TYR A 86 15.25 -0.18 -22.30
N THR A 87 14.12 -0.20 -23.01
CA THR A 87 13.55 1.00 -23.64
C THR A 87 12.50 1.60 -22.73
N ILE A 88 12.68 2.87 -22.38
CA ILE A 88 11.75 3.63 -21.55
C ILE A 88 10.36 3.68 -22.20
N CYS A 89 9.36 3.24 -21.45
CA CYS A 89 7.95 3.27 -21.80
C CYS A 89 7.27 4.51 -21.21
N ALA A 90 6.06 4.80 -21.70
CA ALA A 90 5.28 5.92 -21.20
C ALA A 90 4.87 5.68 -19.73
N GLY A 91 5.21 6.63 -18.84
CA GLY A 91 4.91 6.56 -17.41
C GLY A 91 6.04 6.01 -16.54
N ASP A 92 7.16 5.58 -17.14
CA ASP A 92 8.30 5.04 -16.40
C ASP A 92 9.00 6.10 -15.52
N THR A 93 9.45 5.65 -14.34
CA THR A 93 10.47 6.31 -13.51
C THR A 93 11.61 5.31 -13.27
N LEU A 94 12.82 5.78 -12.90
CA LEU A 94 13.92 4.85 -12.57
C LEU A 94 13.54 3.91 -11.43
N TRP A 95 12.86 4.45 -10.42
CA TRP A 95 12.31 3.69 -9.32
C TRP A 95 11.36 2.58 -9.81
N ALA A 96 10.35 2.93 -10.63
CA ALA A 96 9.35 1.96 -11.11
C ALA A 96 9.99 0.86 -11.97
N ILE A 97 10.92 1.23 -12.87
CA ILE A 97 11.65 0.26 -13.69
C ILE A 97 12.40 -0.74 -12.81
N CYS A 98 13.17 -0.26 -11.83
CA CYS A 98 13.89 -1.13 -10.89
C CYS A 98 12.93 -2.05 -10.13
N ASN A 99 11.82 -1.51 -9.63
CA ASN A 99 10.83 -2.27 -8.88
C ASN A 99 10.20 -3.39 -9.74
N HIS A 100 9.70 -3.07 -10.93
CA HIS A 100 9.11 -4.05 -11.84
C HIS A 100 10.10 -5.15 -12.26
N ILE A 101 11.37 -4.79 -12.48
CA ILE A 101 12.43 -5.78 -12.76
C ILE A 101 12.66 -6.71 -11.58
N ASN A 102 12.71 -6.17 -10.36
CA ASN A 102 12.87 -6.98 -9.15
C ASN A 102 11.67 -7.93 -8.95
N GLN A 103 10.45 -7.49 -9.22
CA GLN A 103 9.26 -8.35 -9.18
C GLN A 103 9.30 -9.48 -10.21
N CYS A 104 9.91 -9.24 -11.37
CA CYS A 104 10.06 -10.24 -12.43
C CYS A 104 11.25 -11.21 -12.24
N GLU A 105 11.93 -11.23 -11.07
CA GLU A 105 13.13 -12.07 -10.85
C GLU A 105 12.91 -13.58 -11.04
N GLY A 106 11.66 -14.03 -10.96
CA GLY A 106 11.27 -15.44 -11.13
C GLY A 106 10.85 -15.80 -12.55
N VAL A 107 10.78 -14.84 -13.48
CA VAL A 107 10.12 -15.05 -14.78
C VAL A 107 10.79 -16.14 -15.61
N THR A 108 9.99 -17.04 -16.18
CA THR A 108 10.43 -18.08 -17.11
C THR A 108 9.99 -17.78 -18.54
N VAL A 109 10.61 -18.47 -19.51
CA VAL A 109 10.17 -18.38 -20.92
C VAL A 109 8.71 -18.84 -21.07
N ALA A 110 8.29 -19.85 -20.31
CA ALA A 110 6.92 -20.35 -20.37
C ALA A 110 5.90 -19.28 -19.93
N ASP A 111 6.26 -18.50 -18.92
CA ASP A 111 5.43 -17.41 -18.40
C ASP A 111 5.27 -16.29 -19.43
N ILE A 112 6.39 -15.86 -20.03
CA ILE A 112 6.37 -14.83 -21.08
C ILE A 112 5.54 -15.32 -22.29
N VAL A 113 5.66 -16.59 -22.68
CA VAL A 113 4.87 -17.13 -23.80
C VAL A 113 3.38 -17.20 -23.45
N ALA A 114 3.04 -17.57 -22.23
CA ALA A 114 1.64 -17.61 -21.78
C ALA A 114 0.98 -16.23 -21.82
N GLU A 115 1.72 -15.18 -21.43
CA GLU A 115 1.23 -13.81 -21.38
C GLU A 115 1.27 -13.10 -22.75
N ASN A 116 2.02 -13.64 -23.71
CA ASN A 116 2.14 -13.07 -25.06
C ASN A 116 1.69 -14.07 -26.14
N PRO A 117 0.41 -14.49 -26.17
CA PRO A 117 -0.08 -15.55 -27.07
C PRO A 117 0.03 -15.21 -28.56
N ALA A 118 0.18 -13.92 -28.91
CA ALA A 118 0.37 -13.46 -30.28
C ALA A 118 1.83 -13.50 -30.75
N VAL A 119 2.79 -13.58 -29.83
CA VAL A 119 4.23 -13.57 -30.13
C VAL A 119 4.70 -14.97 -30.50
N LYS A 120 5.55 -15.05 -31.52
CA LYS A 120 6.18 -16.31 -31.93
C LYS A 120 7.55 -16.42 -31.24
N PRO A 121 7.76 -17.39 -30.33
CA PRO A 121 8.97 -17.47 -29.50
C PRO A 121 10.29 -17.48 -30.28
N ASP A 122 10.29 -18.12 -31.45
CA ASP A 122 11.48 -18.27 -32.30
C ASP A 122 11.65 -17.12 -33.32
N LEU A 123 10.74 -16.15 -33.34
CA LEU A 123 10.67 -15.08 -34.34
C LEU A 123 10.28 -13.75 -33.70
N LEU A 124 11.09 -13.26 -32.76
CA LEU A 124 10.92 -11.93 -32.18
C LEU A 124 11.28 -10.85 -33.19
N SER A 125 10.45 -9.82 -33.34
CA SER A 125 10.75 -8.63 -34.15
C SER A 125 11.20 -7.50 -33.23
N ILE A 126 12.20 -6.73 -33.68
CA ILE A 126 12.63 -5.53 -32.96
C ILE A 126 11.44 -4.60 -32.79
N HIS A 127 11.30 -4.03 -31.59
CA HIS A 127 10.18 -3.19 -31.14
C HIS A 127 8.87 -3.91 -30.85
N ASP A 128 8.84 -5.25 -30.91
CA ASP A 128 7.72 -5.99 -30.34
C ASP A 128 7.62 -5.69 -28.84
N ARG A 129 6.38 -5.55 -28.37
CA ARG A 129 6.08 -5.34 -26.96
C ARG A 129 5.81 -6.69 -26.32
N LEU A 130 6.57 -7.01 -25.29
CA LEU A 130 6.40 -8.18 -24.44
C LEU A 130 5.85 -7.76 -23.09
N ASN A 131 4.71 -8.32 -22.73
CA ASN A 131 4.22 -8.30 -21.36
C ASN A 131 5.03 -9.33 -20.57
N ILE A 132 5.83 -8.88 -19.62
CA ILE A 132 6.61 -9.74 -18.75
C ILE A 132 5.80 -9.93 -17.47
N PRO A 133 5.30 -11.14 -17.22
CA PRO A 133 4.55 -11.37 -16.01
C PRO A 133 5.50 -11.61 -14.83
N ALA A 134 5.10 -11.16 -13.65
CA ALA A 134 5.64 -11.69 -12.41
C ALA A 134 4.69 -12.78 -11.90
N ALA A 135 5.25 -13.80 -11.26
CA ALA A 135 4.43 -14.59 -10.36
C ALA A 135 3.91 -13.62 -9.31
N MET A 136 2.59 -13.55 -9.13
CA MET A 136 2.05 -12.89 -7.94
C MET A 136 2.84 -13.49 -6.78
N ALA A 137 3.57 -12.65 -6.05
CA ALA A 137 4.20 -13.09 -4.82
C ALA A 137 3.06 -13.48 -3.89
N THR A 138 2.62 -14.73 -3.96
CA THR A 138 1.89 -15.38 -2.88
C THR A 138 2.92 -15.67 -1.80
N ALA A 139 3.61 -14.65 -1.30
CA ALA A 139 3.99 -14.67 0.09
C ALA A 139 2.65 -14.62 0.83
N GLU A 140 2.04 -15.79 1.05
CA GLU A 140 1.11 -15.95 2.16
C GLU A 140 1.80 -15.27 3.34
N PRO A 141 1.18 -14.26 3.94
CA PRO A 141 1.80 -13.56 5.04
C PRO A 141 2.17 -14.58 6.10
N SER A 142 3.46 -14.78 6.32
CA SER A 142 3.93 -15.86 7.19
C SER A 142 3.68 -15.58 8.67
N TRP A 143 2.93 -14.52 8.97
CA TRP A 143 2.73 -14.01 10.31
C TRP A 143 1.35 -13.38 10.50
N THR A 144 0.96 -13.33 11.77
CA THR A 144 -0.35 -12.87 12.23
C THR A 144 -0.17 -11.84 13.33
N LEU A 145 -1.06 -10.86 13.38
CA LEU A 145 -1.19 -9.94 14.49
C LEU A 145 -1.58 -10.71 15.77
N THR A 146 -0.88 -10.45 16.86
CA THR A 146 -0.92 -11.27 18.08
C THR A 146 -2.09 -10.94 19.02
N SER A 147 -2.54 -9.68 19.03
CA SER A 147 -3.65 -9.23 19.87
C SER A 147 -4.97 -9.30 19.09
N THR A 148 -5.95 -10.05 19.60
CA THR A 148 -7.27 -10.14 18.94
C THR A 148 -8.11 -8.90 19.24
N ALA A 149 -8.73 -8.33 18.21
CA ALA A 149 -9.68 -7.22 18.29
C ALA A 149 -10.69 -7.28 17.12
N ASP A 150 -11.74 -6.45 17.17
CA ASP A 150 -12.71 -6.34 16.07
C ASP A 150 -12.06 -5.69 14.84
N VAL A 151 -11.18 -4.70 15.05
CA VAL A 151 -10.35 -4.08 14.02
C VAL A 151 -8.88 -4.38 14.28
N MET A 152 -8.27 -5.10 13.36
CA MET A 152 -6.84 -5.42 13.36
C MET A 152 -6.27 -4.92 12.03
N GLY A 153 -5.74 -3.71 12.01
CA GLY A 153 -5.23 -3.05 10.81
C GLY A 153 -3.72 -3.19 10.64
N PHE A 154 -3.25 -2.90 9.44
CA PHE A 154 -1.84 -2.85 9.10
C PHE A 154 -1.54 -1.68 8.16
N TRP A 155 -0.51 -0.90 8.49
CA TRP A 155 0.07 0.07 7.58
C TRP A 155 0.94 -0.66 6.57
N ASP A 156 0.54 -0.70 5.30
CA ASP A 156 1.29 -1.33 4.22
C ASP A 156 2.14 -0.25 3.52
N TRP A 157 3.43 -0.19 3.86
CA TRP A 157 4.31 0.83 3.31
C TRP A 157 4.58 0.54 1.84
N THR A 158 4.25 1.49 0.97
CA THR A 158 4.45 1.39 -0.49
C THR A 158 5.91 1.24 -0.93
N TYR A 159 6.85 1.46 -0.02
CA TYR A 159 8.30 1.31 -0.19
C TYR A 159 8.88 0.12 0.58
N SER A 160 8.03 -0.75 1.14
CA SER A 160 8.41 -2.00 1.81
C SER A 160 8.11 -3.20 0.91
N SER A 161 8.83 -4.30 1.15
CA SER A 161 8.55 -5.62 0.55
C SER A 161 7.91 -6.60 1.54
N ALA A 162 7.56 -6.11 2.74
CA ALA A 162 6.95 -6.94 3.77
C ALA A 162 5.51 -7.34 3.38
N ALA A 163 5.15 -8.58 3.68
CA ALA A 163 3.77 -9.04 3.51
C ALA A 163 2.88 -8.53 4.66
N ALA A 164 1.68 -8.05 4.34
CA ALA A 164 0.67 -7.64 5.32
C ALA A 164 0.14 -8.86 6.10
N PRO A 165 -0.08 -8.81 7.42
CA PRO A 165 -0.39 -9.99 8.23
C PRO A 165 -1.72 -10.67 7.84
N GLN A 166 -1.75 -12.01 7.89
CA GLN A 166 -2.84 -12.82 7.31
C GLN A 166 -4.21 -12.59 7.98
N ASN A 167 -4.20 -12.27 9.27
CA ASN A 167 -5.41 -12.02 10.05
C ASN A 167 -5.76 -10.54 10.16
N ALA A 168 -5.13 -9.66 9.37
CA ALA A 168 -5.55 -8.27 9.30
C ALA A 168 -6.99 -8.18 8.76
N THR A 169 -7.77 -7.29 9.36
CA THR A 169 -9.12 -6.92 8.91
C THR A 169 -9.09 -5.78 7.90
N LEU A 170 -7.99 -5.02 7.85
CA LEU A 170 -7.76 -3.95 6.88
C LEU A 170 -6.26 -3.73 6.63
N SER A 171 -5.94 -3.20 5.45
CA SER A 171 -4.61 -2.74 5.07
C SER A 171 -4.68 -1.32 4.53
N ILE A 172 -3.64 -0.53 4.80
CA ILE A 172 -3.56 0.88 4.39
C ILE A 172 -2.33 1.09 3.53
N ALA A 173 -2.51 1.33 2.24
CA ALA A 173 -1.42 1.65 1.32
C ALA A 173 -0.87 3.06 1.64
N PHE A 174 0.30 3.11 2.29
CA PHE A 174 0.90 4.33 2.80
C PHE A 174 2.17 4.73 2.03
N SER A 175 2.21 5.99 1.58
CA SER A 175 3.36 6.54 0.86
C SER A 175 3.93 7.82 1.46
N GLY A 176 3.18 8.52 2.33
CA GLY A 176 3.62 9.81 2.88
C GLY A 176 3.36 11.02 1.98
N TYR A 177 2.52 10.90 0.95
CA TYR A 177 2.23 11.95 -0.05
C TYR A 177 0.75 12.35 -0.05
N THR A 178 0.46 13.56 -0.52
CA THR A 178 -0.92 14.04 -0.76
C THR A 178 -1.28 14.23 -2.24
N ASP A 179 -0.29 14.29 -3.14
CA ASP A 179 -0.56 14.38 -4.58
C ASP A 179 -1.24 13.11 -5.11
N VAL A 180 -2.39 13.28 -5.78
CA VAL A 180 -3.26 12.16 -6.18
C VAL A 180 -2.56 11.17 -7.09
N GLN A 181 -1.85 11.63 -8.11
CA GLN A 181 -1.21 10.72 -9.05
C GLN A 181 -0.04 10.00 -8.39
N THR A 182 0.74 10.70 -7.58
CA THR A 182 1.86 10.12 -6.82
C THR A 182 1.36 9.05 -5.86
N VAL A 183 0.29 9.32 -5.11
CA VAL A 183 -0.32 8.36 -4.18
C VAL A 183 -0.84 7.12 -4.92
N LEU A 184 -1.56 7.29 -6.02
CA LEU A 184 -2.06 6.18 -6.84
C LEU A 184 -0.93 5.33 -7.41
N ASN A 185 0.14 5.96 -7.92
CA ASN A 185 1.30 5.26 -8.46
C ASN A 185 2.02 4.46 -7.36
N ASN A 186 2.23 5.05 -6.20
CA ASN A 186 2.90 4.37 -5.09
C ASN A 186 2.05 3.22 -4.52
N ALA A 187 0.74 3.42 -4.42
CA ALA A 187 -0.19 2.42 -3.88
C ALA A 187 -0.40 1.21 -4.82
N ALA A 188 0.00 1.30 -6.09
CA ALA A 188 0.01 0.15 -7.00
C ALA A 188 0.93 -0.97 -6.49
N ASN A 189 1.99 -0.64 -5.75
CA ASN A 189 3.00 -1.60 -5.28
C ASN A 189 2.50 -2.52 -4.16
N THR A 190 1.48 -2.10 -3.41
CA THR A 190 0.94 -2.86 -2.27
C THR A 190 -0.33 -3.61 -2.64
N LYS A 191 -0.96 -3.32 -3.80
CA LYS A 191 -2.30 -3.82 -4.11
C LYS A 191 -2.41 -5.35 -4.09
N GLY A 192 -1.34 -6.06 -4.44
CA GLY A 192 -1.27 -7.52 -4.41
C GLY A 192 -1.02 -8.14 -3.03
N SER A 193 -0.53 -7.36 -2.06
CA SER A 193 -0.18 -7.81 -0.70
C SER A 193 -1.19 -7.45 0.38
N MET A 194 -2.14 -6.56 0.07
CA MET A 194 -3.15 -6.09 1.03
C MET A 194 -4.13 -7.20 1.42
N VAL A 195 -4.60 -7.13 2.67
CA VAL A 195 -5.55 -8.08 3.27
C VAL A 195 -6.74 -7.32 3.87
N GLY A 196 -7.92 -7.90 3.77
CA GLY A 196 -9.15 -7.33 4.34
C GLY A 196 -9.66 -6.13 3.55
N THR A 197 -10.12 -5.09 4.24
CA THR A 197 -10.55 -3.83 3.59
C THR A 197 -9.33 -3.02 3.16
N HIS A 198 -9.26 -2.63 1.88
CA HIS A 198 -8.13 -1.88 1.36
C HIS A 198 -8.38 -0.37 1.41
N PHE A 199 -7.49 0.35 2.10
CA PHE A 199 -7.47 1.81 2.16
C PHE A 199 -6.30 2.36 1.34
N ILE A 200 -6.54 3.45 0.62
CA ILE A 200 -5.47 4.28 0.06
C ILE A 200 -5.24 5.49 0.97
N CYS A 201 -3.98 5.81 1.29
CA CYS A 201 -3.66 6.88 2.23
C CYS A 201 -3.10 8.12 1.55
N PHE A 202 -3.66 9.28 1.92
CA PHE A 202 -3.10 10.60 1.66
C PHE A 202 -2.54 11.18 2.94
N GLY A 203 -1.37 11.82 2.89
CA GLY A 203 -0.78 12.51 4.04
C GLY A 203 0.51 11.86 4.56
N GLY A 204 1.06 12.45 5.62
CA GLY A 204 2.29 12.04 6.28
C GLY A 204 3.05 13.21 6.93
N GLY A 205 3.93 12.92 7.88
CA GLY A 205 4.72 13.90 8.65
C GLY A 205 5.82 14.67 7.89
N ASN A 206 5.77 14.71 6.55
CA ASN A 206 6.76 15.37 5.70
C ASN A 206 6.13 16.44 4.80
N ASN A 207 6.95 17.28 4.14
CA ASN A 207 6.44 18.38 3.30
C ASN A 207 5.52 17.91 2.16
N ALA A 208 5.75 16.74 1.58
CA ALA A 208 4.91 16.18 0.52
C ALA A 208 3.62 15.53 1.05
N GLY A 209 3.58 15.25 2.35
CA GLY A 209 2.41 14.77 3.10
C GLY A 209 1.57 15.88 3.71
N ALA A 210 1.96 17.15 3.56
CA ALA A 210 1.25 18.28 4.15
C ALA A 210 -0.07 18.57 3.43
N PHE A 211 -1.11 18.90 4.21
CA PHE A 211 -2.41 19.30 3.68
C PHE A 211 -2.54 20.81 3.56
N ASP A 212 -3.17 21.27 2.49
CA ASP A 212 -3.78 22.59 2.38
C ASP A 212 -5.15 22.46 1.69
N ILE A 213 -5.85 23.58 1.50
CA ILE A 213 -7.18 23.55 0.89
C ILE A 213 -7.15 23.08 -0.58
N GLY A 214 -6.10 23.42 -1.34
CA GLY A 214 -5.97 23.01 -2.74
C GLY A 214 -5.69 21.52 -2.87
N VAL A 215 -4.88 20.97 -1.95
CA VAL A 215 -4.68 19.53 -1.82
C VAL A 215 -6.00 18.82 -1.51
N LEU A 216 -6.79 19.31 -0.55
CA LEU A 216 -8.08 18.72 -0.20
C LEU A 216 -9.10 18.80 -1.34
N ASP A 217 -9.12 19.91 -2.08
CA ASP A 217 -9.96 20.07 -3.27
C ASP A 217 -9.58 19.03 -4.33
N ASN A 218 -8.28 18.86 -4.62
CA ASN A 218 -7.79 17.86 -5.58
C ASN A 218 -8.15 16.43 -5.18
N ILE A 219 -7.97 16.07 -3.90
CA ILE A 219 -8.35 14.74 -3.39
C ILE A 219 -9.87 14.54 -3.51
N THR A 220 -10.65 15.56 -3.15
CA THR A 220 -12.11 15.53 -3.22
C THR A 220 -12.59 15.33 -4.66
N ASP A 221 -11.97 16.02 -5.63
CA ASP A 221 -12.30 15.88 -7.04
C ASP A 221 -11.91 14.50 -7.59
N ALA A 222 -10.75 13.96 -7.18
CA ALA A 222 -10.34 12.60 -7.51
C ALA A 222 -11.33 11.54 -7.02
N ILE A 223 -11.82 11.69 -5.77
CA ILE A 223 -12.86 10.83 -5.19
C ILE A 223 -14.13 10.91 -6.04
N LYS A 224 -14.62 12.12 -6.34
CA LYS A 224 -15.84 12.33 -7.15
C LYS A 224 -15.70 11.80 -8.57
N ALA A 225 -14.49 11.85 -9.12
CA ALA A 225 -14.17 11.32 -10.45
C ALA A 225 -14.03 9.78 -10.47
N GLY A 226 -14.13 9.11 -9.31
CA GLY A 226 -14.03 7.65 -9.21
C GLY A 226 -12.60 7.12 -9.34
N GLN A 227 -11.58 7.97 -9.17
CA GLN A 227 -10.18 7.56 -9.33
C GLN A 227 -9.72 6.56 -8.26
N LEU A 228 -10.42 6.48 -7.11
CA LEU A 228 -10.09 5.61 -5.99
C LEU A 228 -10.94 4.33 -5.93
N GLN A 229 -11.67 3.99 -7.00
CA GLN A 229 -12.65 2.89 -7.03
C GLN A 229 -12.07 1.48 -6.80
N ASP A 230 -10.75 1.34 -6.90
CA ASP A 230 -10.03 0.09 -6.62
C ASP A 230 -9.85 -0.18 -5.11
N TYR A 231 -10.14 0.82 -4.27
CA TYR A 231 -10.06 0.76 -2.82
C TYR A 231 -11.46 0.78 -2.21
N GLN A 232 -11.59 0.25 -1.00
CA GLN A 232 -12.84 0.26 -0.24
C GLN A 232 -12.89 1.40 0.78
N GLY A 233 -11.76 2.07 1.01
CA GLY A 233 -11.68 3.25 1.84
C GLY A 233 -10.55 4.21 1.47
N VAL A 234 -10.63 5.41 2.02
CA VAL A 234 -9.58 6.43 1.95
C VAL A 234 -9.14 6.78 3.37
N ALA A 235 -7.82 6.79 3.57
CA ALA A 235 -7.18 7.20 4.80
C ALA A 235 -6.58 8.60 4.64
N PHE A 236 -6.70 9.43 5.67
CA PHE A 236 -6.07 10.74 5.75
C PHE A 236 -5.11 10.75 6.94
N ASP A 237 -3.81 10.82 6.65
CA ASP A 237 -2.74 10.92 7.62
C ASP A 237 -2.37 12.37 7.93
N ILE A 238 -3.19 12.96 8.79
CA ILE A 238 -3.18 14.37 9.11
C ILE A 238 -2.12 14.63 10.18
N GLU A 239 -0.90 14.92 9.74
CA GLU A 239 0.22 15.25 10.63
C GLU A 239 0.63 16.72 10.52
N THR A 240 0.73 17.23 9.28
CA THR A 240 1.17 18.59 8.97
C THR A 240 0.23 19.26 7.96
N GLY A 241 0.16 20.59 7.99
CA GLY A 241 -0.65 21.32 7.02
C GLY A 241 -0.90 22.78 7.37
N ALA A 242 -1.66 23.45 6.52
CA ALA A 242 -2.19 24.77 6.77
C ALA A 242 -3.23 24.77 7.90
N ALA A 243 -3.57 25.96 8.40
CA ALA A 243 -4.69 26.14 9.32
C ALA A 243 -6.05 26.10 8.59
N GLU A 244 -7.15 26.07 9.34
CA GLU A 244 -8.52 26.25 8.84
C GLU A 244 -8.99 25.15 7.87
N LEU A 245 -8.45 23.93 8.00
CA LEU A 245 -8.75 22.80 7.11
C LEU A 245 -10.02 22.01 7.49
N ALA A 246 -10.67 22.35 8.61
CA ALA A 246 -11.77 21.57 9.16
C ALA A 246 -12.95 21.37 8.18
N ASP A 247 -13.33 22.41 7.45
CA ASP A 247 -14.42 22.34 6.47
C ASP A 247 -13.99 21.63 5.17
N GLY A 248 -12.73 21.77 4.76
CA GLY A 248 -12.16 21.04 3.63
C GLY A 248 -12.18 19.53 3.87
N PHE A 249 -11.71 19.09 5.04
CA PHE A 249 -11.75 17.68 5.44
C PHE A 249 -13.18 17.14 5.52
N LYS A 250 -14.13 17.87 6.12
CA LYS A 250 -15.56 17.50 6.11
C LYS A 250 -16.09 17.29 4.69
N GLY A 251 -15.73 18.18 3.77
CA GLY A 251 -16.09 18.08 2.36
C GLY A 251 -15.54 16.81 1.71
N ALA A 252 -14.26 16.51 1.95
CA ALA A 252 -13.60 15.30 1.44
C ALA A 252 -14.21 14.02 2.01
N PHE A 253 -14.49 13.98 3.32
CA PHE A 253 -15.11 12.81 3.97
C PHE A 253 -16.52 12.57 3.45
N ALA A 254 -17.33 13.62 3.33
CA ALA A 254 -18.68 13.50 2.76
C ALA A 254 -18.64 13.01 1.30
N ALA A 255 -17.67 13.47 0.50
CA ALA A 255 -17.47 12.98 -0.86
C ALA A 255 -17.06 11.51 -0.89
N ALA A 256 -16.17 11.08 0.01
CA ALA A 256 -15.78 9.67 0.15
C ALA A 256 -16.98 8.78 0.49
N LYS A 257 -17.81 9.18 1.48
CA LYS A 257 -19.03 8.44 1.81
C LYS A 257 -20.03 8.40 0.65
N ALA A 258 -20.18 9.49 -0.08
CA ALA A 258 -21.04 9.53 -1.27
C ALA A 258 -20.54 8.62 -2.40
N ALA A 259 -19.22 8.41 -2.50
CA ALA A 259 -18.60 7.45 -3.41
C ALA A 259 -18.62 6.00 -2.90
N GLY A 260 -19.19 5.73 -1.72
CA GLY A 260 -19.25 4.40 -1.12
C GLY A 260 -17.96 3.95 -0.42
N LEU A 261 -17.02 4.86 -0.20
CA LEU A 261 -15.77 4.58 0.49
C LEU A 261 -15.93 4.68 2.01
N GLN A 262 -15.17 3.88 2.76
CA GLN A 262 -14.92 4.14 4.17
C GLN A 262 -13.90 5.28 4.35
N VAL A 263 -13.94 5.96 5.48
CA VAL A 263 -13.04 7.05 5.84
C VAL A 263 -12.28 6.69 7.11
N LEU A 264 -10.96 6.70 7.00
CA LEU A 264 -10.04 6.55 8.13
C LEU A 264 -9.26 7.86 8.30
N VAL A 265 -9.14 8.33 9.53
CA VAL A 265 -8.34 9.51 9.85
C VAL A 265 -7.30 9.13 10.90
N THR A 266 -6.04 9.48 10.66
CA THR A 266 -4.98 9.37 11.66
C THR A 266 -4.38 10.75 11.92
N VAL A 267 -3.82 10.88 13.12
CA VAL A 267 -3.15 12.09 13.61
C VAL A 267 -1.95 11.69 14.44
N SER A 268 -0.94 12.56 14.49
CA SER A 268 0.22 12.39 15.36
C SER A 268 -0.21 12.47 16.83
N HIS A 269 0.17 11.50 17.66
CA HIS A 269 -0.22 11.49 19.08
C HIS A 269 -1.73 11.76 19.24
N SER A 270 -2.11 12.72 20.08
CA SER A 270 -3.50 13.10 20.31
C SER A 270 -4.06 14.13 19.30
N ALA A 271 -3.22 14.79 18.50
CA ALA A 271 -3.59 15.83 17.53
C ALA A 271 -2.44 16.13 16.53
N PRO A 272 -2.74 16.52 15.26
CA PRO A 272 -1.71 16.78 14.25
C PRO A 272 -0.66 17.76 14.76
N PHE A 273 0.64 17.40 14.74
CA PHE A 273 1.68 18.25 15.33
C PHE A 273 1.92 19.54 14.54
N GLY A 274 1.77 19.48 13.22
CA GLY A 274 2.15 20.54 12.29
C GLY A 274 1.01 21.43 11.79
N ILE A 275 -0.11 21.51 12.52
CA ILE A 275 -1.26 22.35 12.19
C ILE A 275 -1.53 23.33 13.34
N SER A 276 -1.55 24.63 13.07
CA SER A 276 -1.57 25.66 14.12
C SER A 276 -2.89 25.78 14.88
N ASP A 277 -4.01 25.39 14.26
CA ASP A 277 -5.34 25.32 14.86
C ASP A 277 -5.79 23.87 15.13
N ALA A 278 -4.83 22.97 15.40
CA ALA A 278 -5.06 21.54 15.60
C ALA A 278 -6.21 21.21 16.57
N SER A 279 -6.39 21.96 17.66
CA SER A 279 -7.51 21.72 18.59
C SER A 279 -8.88 21.95 17.94
N THR A 280 -9.02 23.00 17.12
CA THR A 280 -10.26 23.28 16.37
C THR A 280 -10.51 22.18 15.34
N LEU A 281 -9.47 21.78 14.61
CA LEU A 281 -9.54 20.68 13.66
C LEU A 281 -9.95 19.37 14.34
N MET A 282 -9.31 18.99 15.46
CA MET A 282 -9.62 17.77 16.20
C MET A 282 -11.07 17.73 16.70
N MET A 283 -11.61 18.84 17.20
CA MET A 283 -13.03 18.90 17.61
C MET A 283 -13.97 18.67 16.42
N SER A 284 -13.59 19.12 15.22
CA SER A 284 -14.32 18.84 13.98
C SER A 284 -14.25 17.37 13.59
N LEU A 285 -13.05 16.77 13.62
CA LEU A 285 -12.82 15.36 13.29
C LEU A 285 -13.60 14.43 14.22
N LEU A 286 -13.49 14.60 15.54
CA LEU A 286 -14.15 13.72 16.52
C LEU A 286 -15.69 13.75 16.44
N ALA A 287 -16.25 14.85 15.94
CA ALA A 287 -17.70 15.04 15.81
C ALA A 287 -18.26 14.60 14.44
N ASP A 288 -17.41 14.29 13.45
CA ASP A 288 -17.85 13.97 12.10
C ASP A 288 -18.33 12.52 11.99
N ALA A 289 -19.59 12.33 11.61
CA ALA A 289 -20.20 11.00 11.43
C ALA A 289 -19.82 10.32 10.11
N ASN A 290 -19.10 11.01 9.22
CA ASN A 290 -18.57 10.45 7.99
C ASN A 290 -17.25 9.71 8.21
N ILE A 291 -16.62 9.81 9.39
CA ILE A 291 -15.39 9.08 9.70
C ILE A 291 -15.77 7.72 10.29
N ASP A 292 -15.34 6.63 9.65
CA ASP A 292 -15.55 5.27 10.16
C ASP A 292 -14.54 4.96 11.27
N TYR A 293 -13.28 5.35 11.07
CA TYR A 293 -12.17 5.06 11.98
C TYR A 293 -11.35 6.31 12.29
N ILE A 294 -11.08 6.55 13.58
CA ILE A 294 -10.03 7.49 13.99
C ILE A 294 -8.90 6.72 14.66
N SER A 295 -7.68 6.94 14.17
CA SER A 295 -6.49 6.17 14.51
C SER A 295 -5.37 7.10 14.97
N PRO A 296 -5.40 7.61 16.21
CA PRO A 296 -4.26 8.37 16.73
C PRO A 296 -3.00 7.50 16.81
N GLN A 297 -1.84 8.06 16.49
CA GLN A 297 -0.55 7.36 16.57
C GLN A 297 -0.04 7.35 18.02
N LEU A 298 0.15 6.16 18.59
CA LEU A 298 0.75 5.99 19.93
C LEU A 298 2.26 5.78 19.85
N TYR A 299 2.91 6.52 18.96
CA TYR A 299 4.34 6.52 18.72
C TYR A 299 4.77 7.86 18.09
N THR A 300 6.06 8.17 18.18
CA THR A 300 6.71 9.35 17.59
C THR A 300 7.43 8.99 16.29
N ASP A 301 8.21 7.91 16.28
CA ASP A 301 8.96 7.48 15.09
C ASP A 301 8.62 6.05 14.65
N GLY A 302 7.83 5.34 15.46
CA GLY A 302 7.36 4.00 15.14
C GLY A 302 8.41 2.92 15.43
N THR A 303 9.43 3.24 16.23
CA THR A 303 10.47 2.29 16.68
C THR A 303 10.39 1.99 18.18
N GLU A 304 9.44 2.61 18.88
CA GLU A 304 9.28 2.53 20.32
C GLU A 304 8.97 1.10 20.81
N ASP A 305 9.50 0.77 21.98
CA ASP A 305 9.31 -0.53 22.64
C ASP A 305 8.02 -0.60 23.48
N LYS A 306 7.20 0.46 23.44
CA LYS A 306 5.90 0.60 24.10
C LYS A 306 5.11 1.75 23.47
N ASN A 307 3.80 1.79 23.72
CA ASN A 307 2.97 2.93 23.34
C ASN A 307 3.44 4.24 24.00
N ASN A 308 3.50 5.30 23.21
CA ASN A 308 3.62 6.67 23.67
C ASN A 308 2.20 7.28 23.81
N TYR A 309 1.93 7.86 24.98
CA TYR A 309 0.66 8.53 25.29
C TYR A 309 0.82 10.04 25.47
N ASP A 310 1.93 10.61 25.00
CA ASP A 310 2.14 12.04 25.00
C ASP A 310 0.98 12.74 24.25
N ILE A 311 0.66 13.95 24.71
CA ILE A 311 -0.35 14.78 24.04
C ILE A 311 0.34 15.75 23.07
N ALA A 312 -0.27 15.95 21.91
CA ALA A 312 0.17 16.94 20.94
C ALA A 312 -0.76 18.17 20.96
N ASN A 313 -0.19 19.35 20.73
CA ASN A 313 -0.91 20.62 20.65
C ASN A 313 -1.90 20.88 21.81
N GLY A 314 -1.56 20.40 23.01
CA GLY A 314 -2.37 20.54 24.22
C GLY A 314 -3.71 19.81 24.19
N PHE A 315 -3.94 18.94 23.21
CA PHE A 315 -5.19 18.22 23.02
C PHE A 315 -5.22 16.94 23.87
N SER A 316 -6.14 16.84 24.82
CA SER A 316 -6.19 15.70 25.76
C SER A 316 -6.88 14.47 25.17
N TRP A 317 -6.44 13.27 25.59
CA TRP A 317 -7.10 12.00 25.28
C TRP A 317 -8.54 11.92 25.81
N GLU A 318 -8.85 12.60 26.91
CA GLU A 318 -10.22 12.73 27.42
C GLU A 318 -11.19 13.32 26.37
N ASN A 319 -10.69 14.16 25.44
CA ASN A 319 -11.54 14.75 24.39
C ASN A 319 -12.05 13.71 23.38
N TYR A 320 -11.42 12.54 23.28
CA TYR A 320 -11.89 11.44 22.44
C TYR A 320 -13.15 10.77 23.01
N LYS A 321 -13.56 11.09 24.24
CA LYS A 321 -14.85 10.65 24.80
C LYS A 321 -15.99 11.09 23.90
N GLY A 322 -16.81 10.13 23.47
CA GLY A 322 -17.96 10.40 22.61
C GLY A 322 -17.60 10.68 21.15
N CYS A 323 -16.36 10.39 20.73
CA CYS A 323 -16.00 10.32 19.31
C CYS A 323 -17.03 9.52 18.53
N LYS A 324 -17.42 10.02 17.35
CA LYS A 324 -18.40 9.35 16.47
C LYS A 324 -17.81 8.17 15.72
N ALA A 325 -16.54 8.26 15.36
CA ALA A 325 -15.80 7.19 14.72
C ALA A 325 -15.39 6.10 15.73
N ALA A 326 -15.13 4.89 15.23
CA ALA A 326 -14.47 3.87 16.01
C ALA A 326 -13.02 4.29 16.29
N VAL A 327 -12.61 4.30 17.57
CA VAL A 327 -11.23 4.64 17.96
C VAL A 327 -10.35 3.40 17.83
N VAL A 328 -9.38 3.45 16.92
CA VAL A 328 -8.49 2.34 16.53
C VAL A 328 -7.04 2.82 16.45
N PRO A 329 -6.35 3.05 17.58
CA PRO A 329 -5.03 3.66 17.58
C PRO A 329 -4.02 2.92 16.70
N SER A 330 -3.16 3.70 16.05
CA SER A 330 -1.96 3.17 15.42
C SER A 330 -0.90 2.89 16.48
N ILE A 331 -0.37 1.68 16.48
CA ILE A 331 0.61 1.20 17.47
C ILE A 331 1.78 0.52 16.74
N VAL A 332 2.97 0.54 17.36
CA VAL A 332 4.16 -0.06 16.74
C VAL A 332 3.98 -1.56 16.52
N LYS A 333 3.51 -2.28 17.55
CA LYS A 333 3.30 -3.74 17.56
C LYS A 333 1.92 -4.10 18.11
N ALA A 334 1.30 -5.13 17.56
CA ALA A 334 0.02 -5.69 18.02
C ALA A 334 0.00 -5.97 19.53
N ALA A 335 1.10 -6.47 20.11
CA ALA A 335 1.24 -6.74 21.54
C ALA A 335 1.09 -5.52 22.44
N TYR A 336 1.15 -4.30 21.89
CA TYR A 336 0.94 -3.08 22.68
C TYR A 336 -0.55 -2.71 22.82
N HIS A 337 -1.43 -3.37 22.08
CA HIS A 337 -2.88 -3.12 22.13
C HIS A 337 -3.48 -3.29 23.53
N PRO A 338 -3.17 -4.33 24.34
CA PRO A 338 -3.67 -4.43 25.71
C PRO A 338 -3.32 -3.22 26.59
N SER A 339 -2.12 -2.63 26.41
CA SER A 339 -1.73 -1.43 27.14
C SER A 339 -2.54 -0.20 26.70
N ALA A 340 -2.83 -0.08 25.40
CA ALA A 340 -3.69 0.98 24.87
C ALA A 340 -5.11 0.85 25.44
N GLN A 341 -5.66 -0.36 25.48
CA GLN A 341 -6.98 -0.62 26.05
C GLN A 341 -7.05 -0.19 27.52
N GLU A 342 -6.03 -0.54 28.33
CA GLU A 342 -5.99 -0.14 29.74
C GLU A 342 -5.90 1.39 29.90
N TYR A 343 -5.09 2.06 29.09
CA TYR A 343 -4.93 3.51 29.13
C TYR A 343 -6.23 4.23 28.74
N PHE A 344 -6.77 3.94 27.56
CA PHE A 344 -7.97 4.62 27.05
C PHE A 344 -9.22 4.32 27.89
N ALA A 345 -9.31 3.15 28.52
CA ALA A 345 -10.38 2.86 29.48
C ALA A 345 -10.37 3.83 30.69
N LYS A 346 -9.20 4.24 31.17
CA LYS A 346 -9.07 5.25 32.24
C LYS A 346 -9.49 6.64 31.75
N GLU A 347 -9.22 6.93 30.49
CA GLU A 347 -9.70 8.12 29.77
C GLU A 347 -11.17 8.01 29.35
N GLY A 348 -11.90 6.96 29.72
CA GLY A 348 -13.32 6.78 29.37
C GLY A 348 -13.60 6.60 27.87
N VAL A 349 -12.60 6.12 27.11
CA VAL A 349 -12.68 5.85 25.68
C VAL A 349 -12.58 4.35 25.45
N THR A 350 -13.50 3.80 24.65
CA THR A 350 -13.47 2.39 24.26
C THR A 350 -12.77 2.24 22.91
N LEU A 351 -11.74 1.41 22.86
CA LEU A 351 -11.06 1.08 21.62
C LEU A 351 -11.80 -0.04 20.87
N SER A 352 -11.93 0.11 19.56
CA SER A 352 -12.49 -0.93 18.68
C SER A 352 -11.41 -1.85 18.10
N GLY A 353 -10.14 -1.52 18.34
CA GLY A 353 -9.00 -2.26 17.80
C GLY A 353 -7.75 -1.41 17.68
N TYR A 354 -6.89 -1.74 16.72
CA TYR A 354 -5.61 -1.08 16.50
C TYR A 354 -5.14 -1.26 15.06
N ILE A 355 -4.10 -0.51 14.68
CA ILE A 355 -3.44 -0.61 13.38
C ILE A 355 -1.93 -0.73 13.62
N GLN A 356 -1.32 -1.84 13.21
CA GLN A 356 0.11 -2.05 13.41
C GLN A 356 0.92 -1.27 12.37
N TRP A 357 1.94 -0.56 12.84
CA TRP A 357 2.90 0.19 12.01
C TRP A 357 4.09 -0.66 11.55
N GLN A 358 4.67 -1.47 12.44
CA GLN A 358 5.87 -2.22 12.11
C GLN A 358 5.60 -3.31 11.05
N GLN A 359 6.48 -3.38 10.06
CA GLN A 359 6.39 -4.27 8.89
C GLN A 359 6.80 -5.72 9.15
N THR A 360 6.83 -6.17 10.40
CA THR A 360 7.30 -7.50 10.76
C THR A 360 6.46 -8.13 11.87
N ASP A 361 6.62 -9.43 12.01
CA ASP A 361 6.09 -10.14 13.16
C ASP A 361 6.87 -9.80 14.44
N GLU A 362 6.27 -10.16 15.56
CA GLU A 362 6.84 -9.87 16.88
C GLU A 362 8.08 -10.70 17.22
N SER A 363 8.49 -11.63 16.36
CA SER A 363 9.63 -12.52 16.60
C SER A 363 10.98 -11.94 16.14
N SER A 364 10.96 -10.74 15.54
CA SER A 364 12.12 -10.06 14.96
C SER A 364 12.78 -9.02 15.87
#